data_AF-A0A9Q4GJS2-F1
#
_entry.id   AF-A0A9Q4GJS2-F1
#
_cell.length_a   1.000
_cell.length_b   1.000
_cell.length_c   1.000
_cell.angle_alpha   90.00
_cell.angle_beta   90.00
_cell.angle_gamma   90.00
#
_symmetry.space_group_name_H-M   'P 1'
#
loop_
_entity.id
_entity.type
_entity.pdbx_description
1 polymer ?
#
loop_
_entity_poly.entity_id
_entity_poly.type
_entity_poly.pdbx_seq_one_letter_code
_entity_poly.pdbx_strand_id
1 'polypeptide(L)'
;MARAADNNDLLEALMTGAAPIYHPNTGQCISEGEEIRLSPSARAGLEAPRYCQICGRRMVVQVRPDGWDAVCSRHGRVDSAYLVQR
;
A
#
# COMPACT_ATOMS: atom_id res chain seq x y z
N MET A 1 0.07 -10.36 21.07
CA MET A 1 0.37 -9.42 19.98
C MET A 1 0.83 -10.24 18.78
N ALA A 2 -0.08 -10.60 17.87
CA ALA A 2 0.22 -11.50 16.77
C ALA A 2 1.13 -10.78 15.76
N ARG A 3 2.34 -11.30 15.58
CA ARG A 3 3.29 -10.84 14.56
C ARG A 3 2.68 -11.07 13.18
N ALA A 4 2.50 -10.02 12.40
CA ALA A 4 2.28 -10.08 10.95
C ALA A 4 3.56 -10.51 10.19
N ALA A 5 4.41 -11.35 10.79
CA ALA A 5 5.81 -11.51 10.38
C ALA A 5 6.05 -12.53 9.26
N ASP A 6 5.10 -13.43 8.98
CA ASP A 6 5.37 -14.55 8.07
C ASP A 6 4.63 -14.45 6.72
N ASN A 7 3.84 -13.40 6.50
CA ASN A 7 3.20 -13.15 5.22
C ASN A 7 3.84 -11.92 4.56
N ASN A 8 4.39 -12.10 3.36
CA ASN A 8 5.04 -11.05 2.57
C ASN A 8 4.31 -10.78 1.24
N ASP A 9 3.07 -11.24 1.10
CA ASP A 9 2.31 -11.18 -0.16
C ASP A 9 2.21 -9.73 -0.68
N LEU A 10 2.04 -8.76 0.23
CA LEU A 10 1.99 -7.35 -0.14
C LEU A 10 3.32 -6.83 -0.69
N LEU A 11 4.43 -7.25 -0.07
CA LEU A 11 5.76 -6.87 -0.55
C LEU A 11 6.04 -7.49 -1.91
N GLU A 12 5.75 -8.78 -2.08
CA GLU A 12 5.91 -9.47 -3.35
C GLU A 12 5.08 -8.82 -4.46
N ALA A 13 3.80 -8.54 -4.21
CA ALA A 13 2.92 -7.87 -5.18
C ALA A 13 3.45 -6.49 -5.60
N LEU A 14 4.04 -5.71 -4.68
CA LEU A 14 4.64 -4.43 -5.01
C LEU A 14 5.96 -4.58 -5.79
N MET A 15 6.85 -5.47 -5.35
CA MET A 15 8.15 -5.67 -5.99
C MET A 15 8.03 -6.25 -7.40
N THR A 16 6.98 -7.03 -7.66
CA THR A 16 6.68 -7.62 -8.98
C THR A 16 5.89 -6.68 -9.90
N GLY A 17 5.39 -5.55 -9.38
CA GLY A 17 4.53 -4.65 -10.14
C GLY A 17 3.15 -5.24 -10.46
N ALA A 18 2.64 -6.17 -9.63
CA ALA A 18 1.31 -6.73 -9.80
C ALA A 18 0.24 -5.62 -9.76
N ALA A 19 -0.73 -5.66 -10.68
CA ALA A 19 -1.78 -4.67 -10.73
C ALA A 19 -2.60 -4.67 -9.42
N PRO A 20 -2.82 -3.50 -8.79
CA PRO A 20 -3.56 -3.42 -7.54
C PRO A 20 -5.03 -3.83 -7.73
N ILE A 21 -5.57 -4.65 -6.84
CA ILE A 21 -7.02 -4.97 -6.77
C ILE A 21 -7.76 -3.82 -6.07
N TYR A 22 -7.12 -3.20 -5.08
CA TYR A 22 -7.64 -2.05 -4.36
C TYR A 22 -6.68 -0.87 -4.46
N HIS A 23 -7.23 0.33 -4.60
CA HIS A 23 -6.43 1.54 -4.74
C HIS A 23 -5.68 1.86 -3.42
N PRO A 24 -4.33 1.99 -3.43
CA PRO A 24 -3.53 2.09 -2.20
C PRO A 24 -3.84 3.32 -1.33
N ASN A 25 -4.31 4.42 -1.89
CA ASN A 25 -4.62 5.65 -1.14
C ASN A 25 -6.09 5.82 -0.76
N THR A 26 -7.03 5.11 -1.41
CA THR A 26 -8.47 5.28 -1.16
C THR A 26 -9.15 4.02 -0.64
N GLY A 27 -8.58 2.84 -0.90
CA GLY A 27 -9.16 1.54 -0.53
C GLY A 27 -10.32 1.10 -1.42
N GLN A 28 -10.66 1.87 -2.46
CA GLN A 28 -11.68 1.50 -3.44
C GLN A 28 -11.21 0.30 -4.26
N CYS A 29 -12.14 -0.61 -4.58
CA CYS A 29 -11.85 -1.71 -5.48
C CYS A 29 -11.62 -1.16 -6.89
N ILE A 30 -10.55 -1.60 -7.55
CA ILE A 30 -10.27 -1.26 -8.95
C ILE A 30 -11.02 -2.27 -9.82
N SER A 31 -12.34 -2.26 -9.72
CA SER A 31 -13.21 -2.88 -10.72
C SER A 31 -13.47 -1.89 -11.84
N GLU A 32 -13.72 -2.40 -13.05
CA GLU A 32 -13.99 -1.57 -14.22
C GLU A 32 -15.17 -0.62 -13.97
N GLY A 33 -14.93 0.70 -14.13
CA GLY A 33 -15.97 1.73 -14.16
C GLY A 33 -16.10 2.64 -12.93
N GLU A 34 -15.34 2.44 -11.85
CA GLU A 34 -15.39 3.36 -10.69
C GLU A 34 -14.36 4.50 -10.82
N GLU A 35 -14.82 5.75 -10.74
CA GLU A 35 -13.93 6.92 -10.72
C GLU A 35 -13.23 7.04 -9.35
N ILE A 36 -11.91 6.81 -9.33
CA ILE A 36 -11.11 6.98 -8.12
C ILE A 36 -10.66 8.44 -8.00
N ARG A 37 -11.16 9.13 -6.98
CA ARG A 37 -10.77 10.52 -6.69
C ARG A 37 -9.63 10.56 -5.69
N LEU A 38 -8.52 11.16 -6.12
CA LEU A 38 -7.31 11.30 -5.33
C LEU A 38 -7.08 12.74 -4.90
N SER A 39 -6.50 12.90 -3.70
CA SER A 39 -5.92 14.18 -3.29
C SER A 39 -4.80 14.58 -4.27
N PRO A 40 -4.48 15.89 -4.40
CA PRO A 40 -3.34 16.31 -5.20
C PRO A 40 -2.03 15.61 -4.80
N SER A 41 -1.80 15.43 -3.50
CA SER A 41 -0.59 14.77 -2.98
C SER A 41 -0.53 13.27 -3.30
N ALA A 42 -1.67 12.56 -3.22
CA ALA A 42 -1.75 11.16 -3.63
C ALA A 42 -1.50 10.98 -5.14
N ARG A 43 -2.08 11.86 -5.98
CA ARG A 43 -1.78 11.85 -7.44
C ARG A 43 -0.31 12.10 -7.74
N ALA A 44 0.35 12.92 -6.92
CA ALA A 44 1.77 13.21 -7.05
C ALA A 44 2.68 12.13 -6.44
N GLY A 45 2.13 11.05 -5.88
CA GLY A 45 2.91 9.98 -5.24
C GLY A 45 3.59 10.40 -3.93
N LEU A 46 3.14 11.49 -3.29
CA LEU A 46 3.74 12.04 -2.07
C LEU A 46 3.13 11.49 -0.78
N GLU A 47 2.13 10.62 -0.89
CA GLU A 47 1.46 10.02 0.25
C GLU A 47 1.81 8.53 0.38
N ALA A 48 2.13 8.10 1.61
CA ALA A 48 2.24 6.68 1.93
C ALA A 48 0.91 5.95 1.65
N PRO A 49 0.94 4.69 1.20
CA PRO A 49 -0.26 3.89 0.98
C PRO A 49 -0.99 3.68 2.31
N ARG A 50 -2.30 3.91 2.30
CA ARG A 50 -3.17 3.79 3.49
C ARG A 50 -3.94 2.48 3.52
N TYR A 51 -4.06 1.82 2.36
CA TYR A 51 -4.83 0.60 2.18
C TYR A 51 -4.00 -0.46 1.46
N CYS A 52 -4.19 -1.72 1.85
CA CYS A 52 -3.53 -2.84 1.21
C CYS A 52 -4.09 -3.06 -0.20
N GLN A 53 -3.21 -3.12 -1.21
CA GLN A 53 -3.64 -3.27 -2.60
C GLN A 53 -4.25 -4.64 -2.94
N ILE A 54 -4.09 -5.62 -2.05
CA ILE A 54 -4.61 -6.99 -2.22
C ILE A 54 -6.03 -7.11 -1.65
N CYS A 55 -6.31 -6.49 -0.50
CA CYS A 55 -7.58 -6.71 0.22
C CYS A 55 -8.33 -5.47 0.70
N GLY A 56 -7.85 -4.27 0.36
CA GLY A 56 -8.51 -3.01 0.71
C GLY A 56 -8.53 -2.67 2.20
N ARG A 57 -7.88 -3.46 3.06
CA ARG A 57 -7.82 -3.18 4.51
C ARG A 57 -6.93 -1.96 4.77
N ARG A 58 -7.39 -1.06 5.63
CA ARG A 58 -6.59 0.05 6.15
C ARG A 58 -5.37 -0.48 6.89
N MET A 59 -4.20 0.00 6.52
CA MET A 59 -2.93 -0.39 7.10
C MET A 59 -2.58 0.51 8.28
N VAL A 60 -1.74 -0.01 9.19
CA VAL A 60 -1.02 0.84 10.14
C VAL A 60 0.17 1.42 9.40
N VAL A 61 0.25 2.74 9.34
CA VAL A 61 1.31 3.46 8.61
C VAL A 61 2.09 4.31 9.59
N GLN A 62 3.41 4.15 9.58
CA GLN A 62 4.34 5.00 10.30
C GLN A 62 5.16 5.80 9.28
N VAL A 63 5.05 7.13 9.35
CA VAL A 63 5.87 8.05 8.55
C VAL A 63 7.13 8.40 9.36
N ARG A 64 8.26 8.42 8.68
CA ARG A 64 9.59 8.76 9.19
C ARG A 64 10.20 9.86 8.30
N PRO A 65 11.20 10.62 8.75
CA PRO A 65 11.82 11.65 7.92
C PRO A 65 12.40 11.15 6.59
N ASP A 66 12.84 9.88 6.56
CA ASP A 66 13.47 9.20 5.44
C ASP A 66 12.51 8.32 4.62
N GLY A 67 11.24 8.20 5.02
CA GLY A 67 10.29 7.32 4.34
C GLY A 67 9.10 6.88 5.19
N TRP A 68 8.61 5.67 4.98
CA TRP A 68 7.50 5.11 5.74
C TRP A 68 7.52 3.58 5.74
N ASP A 69 6.95 2.98 6.79
CA ASP A 69 6.50 1.58 6.76
C ASP A 69 4.98 1.50 6.88
N ALA A 70 4.41 0.51 6.19
CA ALA A 70 2.99 0.23 6.22
C ALA A 70 2.76 -1.27 6.44
N VAL A 71 1.84 -1.60 7.36
CA VAL A 71 1.56 -2.99 7.74
C VAL A 71 0.10 -3.31 7.50
N CYS A 72 -0.14 -4.28 6.61
CA CYS A 72 -1.40 -4.98 6.52
C CYS A 72 -1.42 -6.11 7.54
N SER A 73 -2.49 -6.21 8.33
CA SER A 73 -2.66 -7.30 9.30
C SER A 73 -2.81 -8.69 8.67
N ARG A 74 -2.96 -8.78 7.34
CA ARG A 74 -3.12 -10.04 6.59
C ARG A 74 -1.95 -10.31 5.65
N HIS A 75 -1.53 -9.31 4.88
CA HIS A 75 -0.57 -9.47 3.78
C HIS A 75 0.84 -8.94 4.09
N GLY A 76 1.10 -8.60 5.34
CA GLY A 76 2.44 -8.25 5.79
C GLY A 76 2.79 -6.77 5.73
N ARG A 77 4.09 -6.52 5.92
CA ARG A 77 4.71 -5.20 5.96
C ARG A 77 5.34 -4.84 4.62
N VAL A 78 5.30 -3.57 4.28
CA VAL A 78 6.08 -2.95 3.22
C VAL A 78 6.76 -1.69 3.74
N ASP A 79 7.91 -1.36 3.17
CA ASP A 79 8.68 -0.17 3.52
C ASP A 79 9.05 0.56 2.23
N SER A 80 8.99 1.89 2.26
CA SER A 80 9.38 2.72 1.13
C SER A 80 10.80 2.42 0.63
N ALA A 81 11.71 1.98 1.50
CA ALA A 81 13.09 1.65 1.12
C ALA A 81 13.20 0.59 0.01
N TYR A 82 12.20 -0.30 -0.12
CA TYR A 82 12.14 -1.30 -1.19
C TYR A 82 11.46 -0.79 -2.46
N LEU A 83 10.70 0.30 -2.36
CA LEU A 83 9.84 0.81 -3.43
C LEU A 83 10.43 2.04 -4.13
N VAL A 84 11.54 2.59 -3.62
CA VAL A 84 12.30 3.62 -4.32
C VAL A 84 13.00 2.97 -5.51
N GLN A 85 12.27 2.84 -6.62
CA GLN A 85 12.85 2.76 -7.95
C GLN A 85 13.00 4.19 -8.45
N ARG A 86 14.25 4.63 -8.61
CA ARG A 86 14.62 5.77 -9.45
C ARG A 86 15.47 5.25 -10.60
#